data_AF-A0A8D8QBV0-F1
#
_entry.id   AF-A0A8D8QBV0-F1
#
_cell.length_a   1.000
_cell.length_b   1.000
_cell.length_c   1.000
_cell.angle_alpha   90.00
_cell.angle_beta   90.00
_cell.angle_gamma   90.00
#
_symmetry.space_group_name_H-M   'P 1'
#
loop_
_entity.id
_entity.type
_entity.pdbx_description
1 polymer ?
#
loop_
_entity_poly.entity_id
_entity_poly.type
_entity_poly.pdbx_seq_one_letter_code
_entity_poly.pdbx_strand_id
1 'polypeptide(L)'
;MLGPFPLYKMLINCTIPSMAFIGVPGTTIIFPLFDVQVQFFLKCLLGEIKLPDTTAMLNEYEEEIKEKQSRGLRKKHFHILAENMEKYLSDLNHLANGTLPVPRAILEIYRHSGQERKKFNFKKYRNFVYTIIDDDHFEFYEREESQL
;
A
#
# COMPACT_ATOMS: atom_id res chain seq x y z
N MET A 1 -12.12 14.58 -0.03
CA MET A 1 -13.38 13.83 0.07
C MET A 1 -13.01 12.54 0.81
N LEU A 2 -13.61 12.24 1.96
CA LEU A 2 -13.78 10.82 2.32
C LEU A 2 -14.66 10.25 1.20
N GLY A 3 -14.31 9.11 0.62
CA GLY A 3 -15.11 8.51 -0.45
C GLY A 3 -16.58 8.38 -0.01
N PRO A 4 -17.52 8.19 -0.95
CA PRO A 4 -18.95 8.22 -0.64
C PRO A 4 -19.41 7.16 0.39
N PHE A 5 -18.57 6.17 0.74
CA PHE A 5 -18.90 5.05 1.61
C PHE A 5 -17.73 4.64 2.54
N PRO A 6 -17.99 4.08 3.73
CA PRO A 6 -16.95 3.53 4.62
C PRO A 6 -16.31 2.30 3.99
N LEU A 7 -14.97 2.28 3.97
CA LEU A 7 -14.19 1.20 3.36
C LEU A 7 -13.30 0.53 4.40
N TYR A 8 -13.56 -0.74 4.68
CA TYR A 8 -12.69 -1.61 5.47
C TYR A 8 -11.34 -1.76 4.77
N LYS A 9 -10.25 -1.48 5.49
CA LYS A 9 -8.88 -1.46 4.94
C LYS A 9 -8.76 -0.64 3.64
N MET A 10 -9.51 0.46 3.53
CA MET A 10 -9.55 1.31 2.33
C MET A 10 -9.79 0.52 1.02
N LEU A 11 -10.52 -0.59 1.11
CA LEU A 11 -10.67 -1.57 0.03
C LEU A 11 -12.12 -2.04 -0.09
N ILE A 12 -12.67 -2.64 0.96
CA ILE A 12 -13.97 -3.34 0.91
C ILE A 12 -15.07 -2.46 1.48
N ASN A 13 -16.22 -2.38 0.82
CA ASN A 13 -17.37 -1.64 1.34
C ASN A 13 -17.94 -2.36 2.58
N CYS A 14 -17.98 -1.67 3.73
CA CYS A 14 -18.42 -2.27 5.00
C CYS A 14 -19.88 -2.75 4.97
N THR A 15 -20.75 -2.11 4.18
CA THR A 15 -22.18 -2.45 4.10
C THR A 15 -22.52 -3.40 2.95
N ILE A 16 -21.66 -3.45 1.92
CA ILE A 16 -21.80 -4.35 0.78
C ILE A 16 -20.46 -5.08 0.58
N PRO A 17 -20.13 -6.10 1.40
CA PRO A 17 -18.79 -6.72 1.39
C PRO A 17 -18.44 -7.45 0.08
N SER A 18 -19.40 -7.65 -0.81
CA SER A 18 -19.19 -8.13 -2.19
C SER A 18 -18.73 -7.02 -3.16
N MET A 19 -18.56 -5.78 -2.68
CA MET A 19 -18.08 -4.63 -3.44
C MET A 19 -16.75 -4.13 -2.86
N ALA A 20 -15.76 -3.94 -3.72
CA ALA A 20 -14.47 -3.35 -3.36
C ALA A 20 -14.03 -2.27 -4.35
N PHE A 21 -13.16 -1.38 -3.88
CA PHE A 21 -12.52 -0.32 -4.66
C PHE A 21 -11.01 -0.52 -4.63
N ILE A 22 -10.44 -0.89 -5.77
CA ILE A 22 -9.00 -1.08 -5.91
C ILE A 22 -8.32 0.26 -6.15
N GLY A 23 -7.18 0.48 -5.49
CA GLY A 23 -6.34 1.66 -5.70
C GLY A 23 -6.81 2.95 -5.04
N VAL A 24 -7.68 2.85 -4.04
CA VAL A 24 -8.05 4.01 -3.19
C VAL A 24 -6.83 4.61 -2.46
N PRO A 25 -5.88 3.81 -1.91
CA PRO A 25 -4.73 4.38 -1.23
C PRO A 25 -3.78 5.17 -2.15
N GLY A 26 -3.38 6.37 -1.73
CA GLY A 26 -2.44 7.25 -2.42
C GLY A 26 -1.06 7.32 -1.74
N THR A 27 -0.07 7.83 -2.47
CA THR A 27 1.35 7.91 -2.05
C THR A 27 1.89 6.55 -1.61
N THR A 28 1.99 5.65 -2.57
CA THR A 28 2.28 4.23 -2.38
C THR A 28 2.89 3.64 -3.65
N ILE A 29 3.33 2.39 -3.59
CA ILE A 29 3.79 1.63 -4.74
C ILE A 29 2.59 0.99 -5.45
N ILE A 30 2.26 1.52 -6.63
CA ILE A 30 0.95 1.33 -7.26
C ILE A 30 0.70 -0.13 -7.66
N PHE A 31 1.65 -0.77 -8.38
CA PHE A 31 1.41 -2.12 -8.91
C PHE A 31 1.36 -3.20 -7.83
N PRO A 32 2.31 -3.29 -6.88
CA PRO A 32 2.21 -4.26 -5.78
C PRO A 32 0.99 -4.00 -4.89
N LEU A 33 0.59 -2.74 -4.69
CA LEU A 33 -0.65 -2.43 -3.99
C LEU A 33 -1.86 -3.05 -4.70
N PHE A 34 -1.98 -2.87 -6.01
CA PHE A 34 -3.12 -3.41 -6.77
C PHE A 34 -3.15 -4.93 -6.72
N ASP A 35 -2.01 -5.59 -6.89
CA ASP A 35 -1.92 -7.05 -6.86
C ASP A 35 -2.34 -7.60 -5.49
N VAL A 36 -1.80 -7.04 -4.40
CA VAL A 36 -2.18 -7.41 -3.02
C VAL A 36 -3.67 -7.18 -2.77
N GLN A 37 -4.22 -6.03 -3.18
CA GLN A 37 -5.65 -5.72 -2.98
C GLN A 37 -6.57 -6.64 -3.77
N VAL A 38 -6.24 -6.95 -5.03
CA VAL A 38 -7.04 -7.85 -5.88
C VAL A 38 -7.01 -9.26 -5.32
N GLN A 39 -5.83 -9.79 -4.98
CA GLN A 39 -5.72 -11.15 -4.42
C GLN A 39 -6.42 -11.27 -3.07
N PHE A 40 -6.26 -10.28 -2.19
CA PHE A 40 -6.97 -10.25 -0.91
C PHE A 40 -8.50 -10.29 -1.10
N PHE A 41 -9.02 -9.46 -1.99
CA PHE A 41 -10.46 -9.40 -2.23
C PHE A 41 -11.01 -10.68 -2.88
N LEU A 42 -10.27 -11.27 -3.84
CA LEU A 42 -10.63 -12.55 -4.43
C LEU A 42 -10.71 -13.66 -3.36
N LYS A 43 -9.73 -13.73 -2.45
CA LYS A 43 -9.75 -14.68 -1.34
C LYS A 43 -10.95 -14.48 -0.40
N CYS A 44 -11.37 -13.24 -0.18
CA CYS A 44 -12.60 -12.96 0.56
C CYS A 44 -13.85 -13.48 -0.18
N LEU A 45 -13.94 -13.21 -1.49
CA LEU A 45 -15.08 -13.66 -2.32
C LEU A 45 -15.18 -15.19 -2.43
N LEU A 46 -14.03 -15.88 -2.45
CA LEU A 46 -13.94 -17.34 -2.48
C LEU A 46 -14.15 -17.98 -1.10
N GLY A 47 -14.29 -17.19 -0.04
CA GLY A 47 -14.47 -17.67 1.33
C GLY A 47 -13.20 -18.23 1.98
N GLU A 48 -12.03 -18.03 1.37
CA GLU A 48 -10.73 -18.38 1.96
C GLU A 48 -10.38 -17.47 3.14
N ILE A 49 -10.81 -16.21 3.07
CA ILE A 49 -10.68 -15.23 4.14
C ILE A 49 -12.08 -14.84 4.62
N LYS A 50 -12.36 -15.07 5.90
CA LYS A 50 -13.61 -14.64 6.51
C LYS A 50 -13.49 -13.18 6.93
N LEU A 51 -14.25 -12.31 6.27
CA LEU A 51 -14.36 -10.92 6.68
C LEU A 51 -15.04 -10.82 8.05
N PRO A 52 -14.68 -9.80 8.86
CA PRO A 52 -15.48 -9.44 10.02
C PRO A 52 -16.91 -9.08 9.63
N ASP A 53 -17.83 -9.10 10.60
CA ASP A 53 -19.17 -8.58 10.34
C ASP A 53 -19.16 -7.06 10.09
N THR A 54 -20.27 -6.55 9.56
CA THR A 54 -20.42 -5.14 9.20
C THR A 54 -20.15 -4.20 10.38
N THR A 55 -20.58 -4.55 11.59
CA THR A 55 -20.38 -3.72 12.79
C THR A 55 -18.89 -3.63 13.12
N ALA A 56 -18.18 -4.75 13.10
CA ALA A 56 -16.74 -4.79 13.35
C ALA A 56 -15.95 -4.00 12.29
N MET A 57 -16.29 -4.17 11.00
CA MET A 57 -15.66 -3.40 9.92
C MET A 57 -15.89 -1.89 10.04
N LEU A 58 -17.10 -1.48 10.44
CA LEU A 58 -17.43 -0.07 10.67
C LEU A 58 -16.69 0.50 11.88
N ASN A 59 -16.60 -0.25 12.98
CA ASN A 59 -15.86 0.18 14.17
C ASN A 59 -14.38 0.41 13.86
N GLU A 60 -13.73 -0.54 13.16
CA GLU A 60 -12.31 -0.39 12.79
C GLU A 60 -12.11 0.81 11.84
N TYR A 61 -13.01 0.99 10.87
CA TYR A 61 -12.99 2.17 10.00
C TYR A 61 -13.12 3.47 10.81
N GLU A 62 -14.03 3.55 11.77
CA GLU A 62 -14.19 4.75 12.61
C GLU A 62 -12.98 5.03 13.49
N GLU A 63 -12.34 3.98 14.03
CA GLU A 63 -11.10 4.10 14.81
C GLU A 63 -9.97 4.66 13.95
N GLU A 64 -9.78 4.14 12.74
CA GLU A 64 -8.78 4.64 11.78
C GLU A 64 -9.01 6.12 11.45
N ILE A 65 -10.28 6.52 11.26
CA ILE A 65 -10.65 7.91 11.01
C ILE A 65 -10.36 8.80 12.22
N LYS A 66 -10.69 8.34 13.44
CA LYS A 66 -10.41 9.07 14.69
C LYS A 66 -8.91 9.22 14.92
N GLU A 67 -8.12 8.19 14.68
CA GLU A 67 -6.64 8.24 14.77
C GLU A 67 -6.06 9.26 13.78
N LYS A 68 -6.51 9.24 12.52
CA LYS A 68 -6.07 10.22 11.52
C LYS A 68 -6.45 11.65 11.89
N GLN A 69 -7.62 11.85 12.49
CA GLN A 69 -8.06 13.14 13.00
C GLN A 69 -7.22 13.62 14.19
N SER A 70 -6.93 12.74 15.15
CA SER A 70 -6.12 13.10 16.33
C SER A 70 -4.68 13.49 15.97
N ARG A 71 -4.15 12.93 14.87
CA ARG A 71 -2.89 13.33 14.24
C ARG A 71 -2.95 14.65 13.46
N GLY A 72 -4.11 15.31 13.39
CA GLY A 72 -4.28 16.58 12.68
C GLY A 72 -4.34 16.46 11.15
N LEU A 73 -4.56 15.25 10.61
CA LEU A 73 -4.65 15.07 9.16
C LEU A 73 -5.96 15.68 8.62
N ARG A 74 -5.86 16.34 7.46
CA ARG A 74 -7.06 16.82 6.76
C ARG A 74 -7.79 15.62 6.16
N LYS A 75 -9.13 15.64 6.17
CA LYS A 75 -9.98 14.57 5.59
C LYS A 75 -9.57 14.13 4.18
N LYS A 76 -9.12 15.08 3.35
CA LYS A 76 -8.64 14.79 1.98
C LYS A 76 -7.36 13.95 1.93
N HIS A 77 -6.66 13.74 3.05
CA HIS A 77 -5.45 12.92 3.15
C HIS A 77 -5.71 11.59 3.85
N PHE A 78 -6.95 11.26 4.23
CA PHE A 78 -7.22 10.00 4.93
C PHE A 78 -6.97 8.76 4.07
N HIS A 79 -6.90 8.91 2.76
CA HIS A 79 -6.52 7.83 1.86
C HIS A 79 -5.01 7.76 1.58
N ILE A 80 -4.18 8.58 2.23
CA ILE A 80 -2.73 8.59 1.98
C ILE A 80 -2.04 7.61 2.91
N LEU A 81 -1.28 6.67 2.35
CA LEU A 81 -0.48 5.71 3.13
C LEU A 81 0.86 6.32 3.54
N ALA A 82 1.62 6.84 2.57
CA ALA A 82 2.97 7.36 2.78
C ALA A 82 3.84 6.36 3.57
N GLU A 83 4.28 6.72 4.78
CA GLU A 83 5.07 5.87 5.68
C GLU A 83 4.34 4.60 6.14
N ASN A 84 3.01 4.56 6.09
CA ASN A 84 2.20 3.42 6.52
C ASN A 84 1.97 2.38 5.41
N MET A 85 2.56 2.58 4.23
CA MET A 85 2.38 1.69 3.07
C MET A 85 2.75 0.24 3.39
N GLU A 86 3.92 0.01 3.97
CA GLU A 86 4.38 -1.34 4.28
C GLU A 86 3.50 -2.01 5.34
N LYS A 87 3.10 -1.25 6.36
CA LYS A 87 2.15 -1.74 7.37
C LYS A 87 0.84 -2.16 6.72
N TYR A 88 0.29 -1.34 5.82
CA TYR A 88 -0.95 -1.65 5.11
C TYR A 88 -0.86 -2.98 4.33
N LEU A 89 0.21 -3.15 3.54
CA LEU A 89 0.43 -4.39 2.79
C LEU A 89 0.61 -5.59 3.73
N SER A 90 1.35 -5.40 4.83
CA SER A 90 1.57 -6.43 5.85
C SER A 90 0.28 -6.82 6.56
N ASP A 91 -0.60 -5.86 6.89
CA ASP A 91 -1.89 -6.13 7.53
C ASP A 91 -2.77 -6.99 6.62
N LEU A 92 -2.87 -6.65 5.32
CA LEU A 92 -3.62 -7.46 4.35
C LEU A 92 -3.03 -8.85 4.19
N ASN A 93 -1.70 -8.96 4.13
CA ASN A 93 -1.02 -10.23 4.00
C ASN A 93 -1.24 -11.11 5.26
N HIS A 94 -1.20 -10.51 6.45
CA HIS A 94 -1.47 -11.21 7.70
C HIS A 94 -2.90 -11.78 7.74
N LEU A 95 -3.90 -10.98 7.32
CA LEU A 95 -5.30 -11.43 7.20
C LEU A 95 -5.48 -12.55 6.15
N ALA A 96 -4.58 -12.63 5.18
CA ALA A 96 -4.52 -13.67 4.17
C ALA A 96 -3.55 -14.81 4.51
N ASN A 97 -3.20 -14.96 5.79
CA ASN A 97 -2.30 -16.00 6.30
C ASN A 97 -0.93 -16.06 5.60
N GLY A 98 -0.41 -14.90 5.19
CA GLY A 98 0.91 -14.79 4.56
C GLY A 98 0.95 -15.18 3.07
N THR A 99 -0.21 -15.35 2.43
CA THR A 99 -0.28 -15.86 1.04
C THR A 99 -0.24 -14.79 -0.05
N LEU A 100 -0.17 -13.50 0.30
CA LEU A 100 -0.13 -12.41 -0.69
C LEU A 100 1.31 -12.08 -1.10
N PRO A 101 1.53 -11.67 -2.36
CA PRO A 101 2.86 -11.35 -2.87
C PRO A 101 3.28 -9.95 -2.40
N VAL A 102 4.10 -9.88 -1.34
CA VAL A 102 4.68 -8.64 -0.83
C VAL A 102 6.18 -8.61 -1.19
N PRO A 103 6.57 -8.17 -2.39
CA PRO A 103 7.95 -8.25 -2.86
C PRO A 103 8.85 -7.25 -2.11
N ARG A 104 9.68 -7.76 -1.19
CA ARG A 104 10.53 -6.97 -0.31
C ARG A 104 11.58 -6.17 -1.07
N ALA A 105 12.23 -6.78 -2.06
CA ALA A 105 13.18 -6.11 -2.94
C ALA A 105 12.58 -4.86 -3.60
N ILE A 106 11.34 -4.97 -4.09
CA ILE A 106 10.65 -3.86 -4.75
C ILE A 106 10.30 -2.74 -3.74
N LEU A 107 9.87 -3.09 -2.52
CA LEU A 107 9.60 -2.11 -1.46
C LEU A 107 10.87 -1.35 -1.07
N GLU A 108 12.00 -2.04 -0.93
CA GLU A 108 13.28 -1.42 -0.62
C GLU A 108 13.80 -0.55 -1.77
N ILE A 109 13.62 -0.96 -3.04
CA ILE A 109 13.92 -0.10 -4.20
C ILE A 109 13.09 1.18 -4.16
N TYR A 110 11.80 1.09 -3.84
CA TYR A 110 10.95 2.28 -3.69
C TYR A 110 11.44 3.20 -2.57
N ARG A 111 11.82 2.63 -1.42
CA ARG A 111 12.38 3.37 -0.29
C ARG A 111 13.69 4.07 -0.67
N HIS A 112 14.63 3.33 -1.26
CA HIS A 112 15.94 3.83 -1.69
C HIS A 112 15.78 4.95 -2.74
N SER A 113 15.03 4.71 -3.81
CA SER A 113 14.77 5.71 -4.85
C SER A 113 14.10 6.97 -4.30
N GLY A 114 13.19 6.82 -3.33
CA GLY A 114 12.57 7.94 -2.61
C GLY A 114 13.55 8.77 -1.78
N GLN A 115 14.54 8.12 -1.14
CA GLN A 115 15.62 8.79 -0.39
C GLN A 115 16.57 9.54 -1.31
N GLU A 116 17.06 8.89 -2.38
CA GLU A 116 18.00 9.52 -3.32
C GLU A 116 17.35 10.71 -4.06
N ARG A 117 16.05 10.64 -4.33
CA ARG A 117 15.28 11.78 -4.87
C ARG A 117 15.35 13.02 -3.98
N LYS A 118 15.23 12.84 -2.66
CA LYS A 118 15.31 13.93 -1.67
C LYS A 118 16.76 14.43 -1.53
N LYS A 119 17.72 13.51 -1.45
CA LYS A 119 19.14 13.81 -1.23
C LYS A 119 19.75 14.67 -2.34
N PHE A 120 19.47 14.34 -3.61
CA PHE A 120 20.08 15.03 -4.76
C PHE A 120 19.26 16.20 -5.32
N ASN A 121 18.32 16.74 -4.53
CA ASN A 121 17.39 17.79 -4.98
C ASN A 121 16.82 17.49 -6.37
N PHE A 122 16.35 16.25 -6.57
CA PHE A 122 15.72 15.75 -7.80
C PHE A 122 16.60 15.66 -9.07
N LYS A 123 17.92 15.91 -9.00
CA LYS A 123 18.77 15.92 -10.20
C LYS A 123 19.29 14.55 -10.63
N LYS A 124 19.77 13.72 -9.69
CA LYS A 124 20.54 12.49 -10.00
C LYS A 124 19.81 11.17 -9.73
N TYR A 125 18.66 11.20 -9.07
CA TYR A 125 18.00 9.98 -8.59
C TYR A 125 17.55 9.00 -9.68
N ARG A 126 17.50 9.44 -10.96
CA ARG A 126 17.20 8.59 -12.13
C ARG A 126 18.43 7.90 -12.72
N ASN A 127 19.63 8.21 -12.22
CA ASN A 127 20.88 7.61 -12.69
C ASN A 127 21.09 6.21 -12.10
N PHE A 128 20.43 5.92 -10.97
CA PHE A 128 20.43 4.59 -10.36
C PHE A 128 19.71 3.57 -11.24
N VAL A 129 20.41 2.47 -11.55
CA VAL A 129 19.87 1.29 -12.23
C VAL A 129 19.76 0.18 -11.20
N TYR A 130 18.61 -0.48 -11.15
CA TYR A 130 18.31 -1.55 -10.21
C TYR A 130 18.12 -2.86 -10.95
N THR A 131 18.66 -3.94 -10.39
CA THR A 131 18.46 -5.31 -10.85
C THR A 131 17.88 -6.12 -9.70
N ILE A 132 16.68 -6.66 -9.87
CA ILE A 132 16.06 -7.56 -8.90
C ILE A 132 16.70 -8.94 -9.06
N ILE A 133 17.22 -9.50 -7.96
CA ILE A 133 17.85 -10.82 -7.94
C ILE A 133 16.81 -11.87 -7.54
N ASP A 134 16.05 -11.58 -6.48
CA ASP A 134 14.95 -12.41 -5.99
C ASP A 134 13.93 -11.54 -5.23
N ASP A 135 13.00 -12.17 -4.49
CA ASP A 135 11.92 -11.48 -3.77
C ASP A 135 12.42 -10.55 -2.65
N ASP A 136 13.61 -10.80 -2.11
CA ASP A 136 14.19 -10.09 -0.97
C ASP A 136 15.42 -9.25 -1.33
N HIS A 137 16.11 -9.59 -2.43
CA HIS A 137 17.38 -8.99 -2.79
C HIS A 137 17.34 -8.26 -4.13
N PHE A 138 18.04 -7.13 -4.17
CA PHE A 138 18.32 -6.38 -5.37
C PHE A 138 19.72 -5.78 -5.30
N GLU A 139 20.29 -5.50 -6.46
CA GLU A 139 21.54 -4.76 -6.59
C GLU A 139 21.27 -3.46 -7.34
N PHE A 140 22.13 -2.46 -7.13
CA PHE A 140 22.04 -1.22 -7.87
C PHE A 140 23.41 -0.57 -8.06
N TYR A 141 23.52 0.24 -9.11
CA TYR A 141 24.67 1.10 -9.35
C TYR A 141 24.20 2.46 -9.90
N GLU A 142 25.01 3.51 -9.72
CA GLU A 142 24.78 4.82 -10.32
C GLU A 142 25.48 4.87 -11.69
N ARG A 143 24.75 5.18 -12.77
CA ARG A 143 25.34 5.44 -14.08
C ARG A 143 26.18 6.72 -14.06
N GLU A 144 27.35 6.67 -14.67
CA GLU A 144 28.14 7.87 -14.94
C GLU A 144 27.47 8.73 -16.03
N GLU A 145 27.69 10.05 -16.02
CA GLU A 145 27.12 10.97 -17.04
C GLU A 145 27.57 10.61 -18.47
N SER A 146 28.70 9.91 -18.62
CA SER A 146 29.20 9.39 -19.90
C SER A 146 28.37 8.21 -20.46
N GLN A 147 27.46 7.65 -19.68
CA GLN A 147 26.64 6.47 -19.99
C GLN A 147 25.13 6.80 -20.11
N LEU A 148 24.77 8.08 -20.11
CA LEU A 148 23.40 8.61 -20.28
C LEU A 148 23.19 9.11 -21.71
#